data_AF-R9WG12-F1
#
_entry.id   AF-R9WG12-F1
#
_cell.length_a   1.000
_cell.length_b   1.000
_cell.length_c   1.000
_cell.angle_alpha   90.00
_cell.angle_beta   90.00
_cell.angle_gamma   90.00
#
_symmetry.space_group_name_H-M   'P 1'
#
loop_
_entity.id
_entity.type
_entity.pdbx_description
1 polymer ?
#
loop_
_entity_poly.entity_id
_entity_poly.type
_entity_poly.pdbx_seq_one_letter_code
_entity_poly.pdbx_strand_id
1 'polypeptide(L)'
;MFLHVGLSHLVVNSVTLLYIGRYIEEFFGHWRMVVIYFISAIFGNLASAVFMPSTISAGASTAIFGLFGAFLMLDVCFHRNIVVRVLSRTFLLFVIINIVMDFFYQELIW
;
A
#
# COMPACT_ATOMS: atom_id res chain seq x y z
N MET A 1 -2.63 5.41 22.87
CA MET A 1 -2.48 5.72 21.43
C MET A 1 -2.80 4.56 20.49
N PHE A 2 -2.86 3.30 20.92
CA PHE A 2 -3.29 2.17 20.07
C PHE A 2 -4.81 2.09 19.80
N LEU A 3 -5.63 2.86 20.53
CA LEU A 3 -7.09 2.91 20.34
C LEU A 3 -7.55 3.92 19.29
N HIS A 4 -6.70 4.87 18.85
CA HIS A 4 -7.07 5.88 17.85
C HIS A 4 -6.83 5.44 16.40
N VAL A 5 -5.90 4.52 16.14
CA VAL A 5 -5.77 3.92 14.80
C VAL A 5 -6.99 3.04 14.48
N GLY A 6 -7.71 2.55 15.50
CA GLY A 6 -8.98 1.87 15.33
C GLY A 6 -8.85 0.45 14.75
N LEU A 7 -9.68 -0.46 15.27
CA LEU A 7 -9.78 -1.83 14.76
C LEU A 7 -10.16 -1.85 13.27
N SER A 8 -10.84 -0.80 12.81
CA SER A 8 -11.19 -0.54 11.41
C SER A 8 -9.96 -0.43 10.50
N HIS A 9 -8.93 0.37 10.84
CA HIS A 9 -7.73 0.46 9.99
C HIS A 9 -7.00 -0.87 9.89
N LEU A 10 -6.88 -1.59 11.01
CA LEU A 10 -6.22 -2.90 11.01
C LEU A 10 -6.96 -3.88 10.09
N VAL A 11 -8.29 -3.92 10.18
CA VAL A 11 -9.12 -4.75 9.30
C VAL A 11 -8.95 -4.34 7.84
N VAL A 12 -9.03 -3.04 7.52
CA VAL A 12 -8.89 -2.54 6.14
C VAL A 12 -7.50 -2.86 5.57
N ASN A 13 -6.43 -2.62 6.34
CA ASN A 13 -5.07 -2.95 5.92
C ASN A 13 -4.88 -4.45 5.74
N SER A 14 -5.43 -5.27 6.64
CA SER A 14 -5.33 -6.73 6.53
C SER A 14 -6.07 -7.27 5.32
N VAL A 15 -7.30 -6.80 5.07
CA VAL A 15 -8.09 -7.19 3.89
C VAL A 15 -7.40 -6.72 2.60
N THR A 16 -6.90 -5.49 2.57
CA THR A 16 -6.15 -4.95 1.44
C THR A 16 -4.91 -5.79 1.16
N LEU A 17 -4.12 -6.09 2.20
CA LEU A 17 -2.91 -6.92 2.10
C LEU A 17 -3.23 -8.33 1.60
N LEU A 18 -4.30 -8.95 2.08
CA LEU A 18 -4.74 -10.26 1.59
C LEU A 18 -5.12 -10.22 0.11
N TYR A 19 -5.80 -9.16 -0.33
CA TYR A 19 -6.25 -9.03 -1.70
C TYR A 19 -5.07 -8.76 -2.65
N ILE A 20 -4.29 -7.71 -2.40
CA ILE A 20 -3.15 -7.35 -3.26
C ILE A 20 -2.00 -8.36 -3.13
N GLY A 21 -1.80 -8.92 -1.93
CA GLY A 21 -0.73 -9.86 -1.64
C GLY A 21 -0.85 -11.11 -2.50
N ARG A 22 -2.06 -11.64 -2.69
CA ARG A 22 -2.30 -12.79 -3.60
C ARG A 22 -1.86 -12.49 -5.02
N TYR A 23 -2.23 -11.33 -5.57
CA TYR A 23 -1.82 -10.95 -6.92
C TYR A 23 -0.30 -10.75 -7.01
N ILE A 24 0.31 -10.04 -6.05
CA ILE A 24 1.76 -9.85 -6.05
C ILE A 24 2.49 -11.19 -5.91
N GLU A 25 2.03 -12.08 -5.05
CA GLU A 25 2.60 -13.41 -4.87
C GLU A 25 2.51 -14.26 -6.15
N GLU A 26 1.39 -14.19 -6.88
CA GLU A 26 1.23 -14.87 -8.17
C GLU A 26 2.19 -14.35 -9.24
N PHE A 27 2.42 -13.04 -9.32
CA PHE A 27 3.29 -12.45 -10.35
C PHE A 27 4.78 -12.42 -9.99
N PHE A 28 5.12 -12.19 -8.72
CA PHE A 28 6.49 -11.99 -8.24
C PHE A 28 7.03 -13.16 -7.40
N GLY A 29 6.18 -14.00 -6.84
CA GLY A 29 6.54 -15.04 -5.89
C GLY A 29 6.66 -14.52 -4.45
N HIS A 30 6.44 -15.42 -3.49
CA HIS A 30 6.32 -15.09 -2.06
C HIS A 30 7.55 -14.38 -1.49
N TRP A 31 8.78 -14.80 -1.83
CA TRP A 31 10.00 -14.18 -1.29
C TRP A 31 10.16 -12.73 -1.77
N ARG A 32 9.86 -12.45 -3.03
CA ARG A 32 9.95 -11.10 -3.58
C ARG A 32 8.88 -10.21 -2.99
N MET A 33 7.67 -10.72 -2.80
CA MET A 33 6.60 -10.01 -2.08
C MET A 33 7.05 -9.58 -0.70
N VAL A 34 7.62 -10.50 0.09
CA VAL A 34 8.10 -10.21 1.45
C VAL A 34 9.18 -9.13 1.44
N VAL A 35 10.15 -9.22 0.53
CA VAL A 35 11.21 -8.22 0.39
C VAL A 35 10.63 -6.85 0.02
N ILE A 36 9.75 -6.78 -0.96
CA ILE A 36 9.08 -5.53 -1.36
C ILE A 36 8.30 -4.94 -0.20
N TYR A 37 7.55 -5.77 0.53
CA TYR A 37 6.76 -5.36 1.69
C TYR A 37 7.63 -4.72 2.78
N PHE A 38 8.71 -5.40 3.20
CA PHE A 38 9.59 -4.89 4.26
C PHE A 38 10.38 -3.66 3.84
N ILE A 39 10.93 -3.64 2.62
CA ILE A 39 11.64 -2.47 2.10
C ILE A 39 10.69 -1.27 2.06
N SER A 40 9.49 -1.46 1.53
CA SER A 40 8.50 -0.38 1.42
C SER A 40 8.04 0.12 2.79
N ALA A 41 7.87 -0.79 3.76
CA ALA A 41 7.60 -0.41 5.14
C ALA A 41 8.72 0.48 5.70
N ILE A 42 9.99 0.06 5.57
CA ILE A 42 11.13 0.80 6.13
C ILE A 42 11.25 2.18 5.47
N PHE A 43 11.31 2.23 4.14
CA PHE A 43 11.50 3.50 3.43
C PHE A 43 10.28 4.42 3.55
N GLY A 44 9.07 3.88 3.54
CA GLY A 44 7.85 4.67 3.72
C GLY A 44 7.76 5.28 5.12
N ASN A 45 8.11 4.52 6.16
CA ASN A 45 8.16 5.05 7.53
C ASN A 45 9.28 6.08 7.71
N LEU A 46 10.46 5.86 7.10
CA LEU A 46 11.54 6.84 7.12
C LEU A 46 11.14 8.14 6.42
N ALA A 47 10.51 8.05 5.25
CA ALA A 47 9.99 9.22 4.55
C ALA A 47 8.94 9.94 5.41
N SER A 48 7.99 9.20 5.98
CA SER A 48 6.98 9.75 6.89
C SER A 48 7.62 10.47 8.09
N ALA A 49 8.63 9.88 8.73
CA ALA A 49 9.34 10.49 9.86
C ALA A 49 10.11 11.78 9.48
N VAL A 50 10.64 11.86 8.26
CA VAL A 50 11.38 13.05 7.79
C VAL A 50 10.44 14.18 7.39
N PHE A 51 9.34 13.87 6.68
CA PHE A 51 8.44 14.88 6.13
C PHE A 51 7.28 15.25 7.08
N MET A 52 6.92 14.35 8.00
CA MET A 52 5.81 14.50 8.95
C MET A 52 6.25 14.08 10.37
N PRO A 53 7.22 14.79 10.99
CA PRO A 53 7.82 14.40 12.26
C PRO A 53 6.84 14.44 13.46
N SER A 54 5.72 15.15 13.34
CA SER A 54 4.69 15.27 14.37
C SER A 54 3.68 14.12 14.36
N THR A 55 3.79 13.17 13.44
CA THR A 55 2.76 12.18 13.17
C THR A 55 3.29 10.76 13.36
N ILE A 56 2.60 9.95 14.18
CA ILE A 56 2.96 8.53 14.37
C ILE A 56 2.29 7.74 13.26
N SER A 57 3.09 7.32 12.28
CA SER A 57 2.63 6.53 11.15
C SER A 57 2.65 5.03 11.46
N ALA A 58 1.58 4.29 11.16
CA ALA A 58 1.49 2.85 11.35
C ALA A 58 2.08 2.11 10.13
N GLY A 59 3.32 1.65 10.28
CA GLY A 59 4.13 1.11 9.17
C GLY A 59 3.61 -0.03 8.29
N ALA A 60 2.45 -0.64 8.60
CA ALA A 60 1.83 -1.66 7.75
C ALA A 60 1.24 -1.08 6.46
N SER A 61 0.82 0.17 6.48
CA SER A 61 0.06 0.81 5.40
C SER A 61 0.98 1.37 4.30
N THR A 62 2.15 1.90 4.68
CA THR A 62 3.24 2.25 3.75
C THR A 62 3.79 1.04 3.01
N ALA A 63 3.83 -0.12 3.68
CA ALA A 63 4.20 -1.39 3.06
C ALA A 63 3.20 -1.81 1.96
N ILE A 64 1.90 -1.64 2.20
CA ILE A 64 0.83 -1.92 1.22
C ILE A 64 0.92 -0.98 0.01
N PHE A 65 1.24 0.30 0.21
CA PHE A 65 1.49 1.22 -0.90
C PHE A 65 2.67 0.81 -1.77
N GLY A 66 3.73 0.29 -1.16
CA GLY A 66 4.83 -0.31 -1.90
C GLY A 66 4.40 -1.48 -2.79
N LEU A 67 3.50 -2.33 -2.29
CA LEU A 67 2.90 -3.40 -3.09
C LEU A 67 2.03 -2.85 -4.23
N PHE A 68 1.26 -1.78 -4.00
CA PHE A 68 0.54 -1.09 -5.08
C PHE A 68 1.51 -0.58 -6.15
N GLY A 69 2.59 0.09 -5.75
CA GLY A 69 3.63 0.56 -6.67
C GLY A 69 4.28 -0.57 -7.47
N ALA A 70 4.60 -1.69 -6.82
CA ALA A 70 5.14 -2.87 -7.48
C ALA A 70 4.14 -3.47 -8.49
N PHE A 71 2.85 -3.47 -8.18
CA PHE A 71 1.83 -3.92 -9.13
C PHE A 71 1.70 -2.96 -10.32
N LEU A 72 1.73 -1.65 -10.09
CA LEU A 72 1.68 -0.65 -11.17
C LEU A 72 2.87 -0.77 -12.12
N MET A 73 4.04 -1.20 -11.63
CA MET A 73 5.19 -1.53 -12.48
C MET A 73 4.86 -2.66 -13.47
N LEU A 74 4.03 -3.64 -13.08
CA LEU A 74 3.61 -4.71 -13.99
C LEU A 74 2.77 -4.17 -15.15
N ASP A 75 1.98 -3.11 -14.98
CA ASP A 75 1.24 -2.48 -16.08
C ASP A 75 2.20 -1.95 -17.15
N VAL A 76 3.33 -1.37 -16.73
CA VAL A 76 4.37 -0.87 -17.64
C VAL A 76 5.04 -2.02 -18.39
N CYS A 77 5.39 -3.11 -17.69
CA CYS A 77 6.07 -4.27 -18.28
C CYS A 77 5.15 -5.15 -19.14
N PHE A 78 3.88 -5.30 -18.75
CA PHE A 78 2.90 -6.19 -19.35
C PHE A 78 1.67 -5.43 -19.87
N HIS A 79 1.89 -4.26 -20.47
CA HIS A 79 0.84 -3.35 -20.95
C HIS A 79 -0.16 -3.96 -21.95
N ARG A 80 0.18 -5.12 -22.56
CA ARG A 80 -0.71 -5.87 -23.46
C ARG A 80 -1.66 -6.82 -22.72
N ASN A 81 -1.41 -7.12 -21.45
CA ASN A 81 -2.27 -8.00 -20.65
C ASN A 81 -3.44 -7.20 -20.08
N ILE A 82 -4.65 -7.50 -20.56
CA ILE A 82 -5.87 -6.81 -20.14
C ILE A 82 -6.13 -6.94 -18.64
N VAL A 83 -5.79 -8.08 -18.03
CA VAL A 83 -6.04 -8.35 -16.60
C VAL A 83 -5.15 -7.47 -15.74
N VAL A 84 -3.84 -7.43 -16.04
CA VAL A 84 -2.87 -6.58 -15.33
C VAL A 84 -3.27 -5.12 -15.45
N ARG A 85 -3.71 -4.68 -16.63
CA ARG A 85 -4.11 -3.29 -16.88
C ARG A 85 -5.36 -2.89 -16.12
N VAL A 86 -6.37 -3.76 -16.06
CA VAL A 86 -7.60 -3.49 -15.30
C VAL A 86 -7.29 -3.44 -13.81
N LEU A 87 -6.56 -4.43 -13.27
CA LEU A 87 -6.18 -4.47 -11.86
C LEU A 87 -5.32 -3.25 -11.47
N SER A 88 -4.36 -2.87 -12.31
CA SER A 88 -3.49 -1.71 -12.08
C SER A 88 -4.29 -0.41 -12.02
N ARG A 89 -5.30 -0.22 -12.89
CA ARG A 89 -6.20 0.92 -12.82
C ARG A 89 -7.03 0.92 -11.54
N THR A 90 -7.56 -0.23 -11.12
CA THR A 90 -8.29 -0.36 -9.86
C THR A 90 -7.41 0.01 -8.68
N PHE A 91 -6.18 -0.51 -8.63
CA PHE A 91 -5.21 -0.20 -7.59
C PHE A 91 -4.78 1.26 -7.60
N LEU A 92 -4.55 1.85 -8.77
CA LEU A 92 -4.26 3.28 -8.90
C LEU A 92 -5.41 4.14 -8.36
N LEU A 93 -6.66 3.78 -8.67
CA LEU A 93 -7.83 4.47 -8.13
C LEU A 93 -7.89 4.36 -6.60
N PHE A 94 -7.63 3.18 -6.04
CA PHE A 94 -7.54 3.01 -4.59
C PHE A 94 -6.44 3.91 -4.00
N VAL A 95 -5.26 3.96 -4.60
CA VAL A 95 -4.16 4.82 -4.14
C VAL A 95 -4.56 6.29 -4.15
N ILE A 96 -5.16 6.76 -5.25
CA ILE A 96 -5.62 8.15 -5.39
C ILE A 96 -6.69 8.47 -4.34
N ILE A 97 -7.72 7.62 -4.22
CA ILE A 97 -8.78 7.81 -3.23
C ILE A 97 -8.17 7.89 -1.83
N ASN A 98 -7.25 7.00 -1.49
CA ASN A 98 -6.61 6.98 -0.18
C ASN A 98 -5.80 8.26 0.10
N ILE A 99 -5.01 8.74 -0.85
CA ILE A 99 -4.25 10.01 -0.71
C ILE A 99 -5.21 11.21 -0.57
N VAL A 100 -6.28 11.24 -1.36
CA VAL A 100 -7.30 12.30 -1.29
C VAL A 100 -7.98 12.28 0.07
N MET A 101 -8.40 11.10 0.54
CA MET A 101 -9.03 10.94 1.85
C MET A 101 -8.08 11.35 2.98
N ASP A 102 -6.79 11.01 2.92
CA ASP A 102 -5.78 11.45 3.91
C ASP A 102 -5.63 12.98 3.96
N PHE A 103 -5.67 13.65 2.81
CA PHE A 103 -5.64 15.11 2.75
C PHE A 103 -6.87 15.77 3.42
N PHE A 104 -8.05 15.15 3.31
CA PHE A 104 -9.29 15.68 3.88
C PHE A 104 -9.55 15.21 5.32
N TYR A 105 -9.06 14.03 5.69
CA TYR A 105 -9.30 13.38 6.97
C TYR A 105 -7.96 13.00 7.62
N GLN A 106 -7.40 13.94 8.38
CA GLN A 106 -6.14 13.81 9.11
C GLN A 106 -6.13 12.73 10.23
N GLU A 107 -7.23 11.98 10.36
CA GLU A 107 -7.40 10.84 11.28
C GLU A 107 -6.98 9.50 10.64
N LEU A 108 -6.87 9.44 9.31
CA LEU A 108 -6.55 8.23 8.54
C LEU A 108 -5.04 8.06 8.31
N ILE A 109 -4.22 8.54 9.25
CA ILE A 109 -2.77 8.52 9.10
C ILE A 109 -2.32 7.07 9.02
N TRP A 110 -1.81 6.76 7.83
CA TRP A 110 -0.99 5.62 7.44
C TRP A 110 -0.20 5.07 8.59
#